data_AF-Q29W23-F1
#
_entry.id   AF-Q29W23-F1
#
_cell.length_a   1.000
_cell.length_b   1.000
_cell.length_c   1.000
_cell.angle_alpha   90.00
_cell.angle_beta   90.00
_cell.angle_gamma   90.00
#
_symmetry.space_group_name_H-M   'P 1'
#
loop_
_entity.id
_entity.type
_entity.pdbx_description
1 polymer ?
#
loop_
_entity_poly.entity_id
_entity_poly.type
_entity_poly.pdbx_seq_one_letter_code
_entity_poly.pdbx_strand_id
1 'polypeptide(L)'
;TAAAIAYGFDKKDGEKNILVFDLGGGTFDVSMLVIDNGVFEVIATNGDTHLGGEDFDNRLVEYLLKDIRIQHKVDVSKRKNIVQRLRREAEKAKRTLSKRHQATIEIDNLTDDETVNYVTTLTRAKFEELNMKEFSRINDPLKRVLDDSKLKKSEIDEVILVGGSTRI
;
A
#
# COMPACT_ATOMS: atom_id res chain seq x y z
N THR A 1 -1.93 -14.33 10.18
CA THR A 1 -1.80 -15.74 10.63
C THR A 1 -1.82 -16.76 9.49
N ALA A 2 -2.85 -16.78 8.61
CA ALA A 2 -2.94 -17.77 7.51
C ALA A 2 -1.71 -17.78 6.57
N ALA A 3 -1.13 -16.60 6.27
CA ALA A 3 0.06 -16.49 5.44
C ALA A 3 1.33 -17.10 6.09
N ALA A 4 1.49 -16.98 7.41
CA ALA A 4 2.61 -17.61 8.13
C ALA A 4 2.47 -19.14 8.16
N ILE A 5 1.25 -19.64 8.38
CA ILE A 5 0.94 -21.08 8.38
C ILE A 5 1.33 -21.71 7.02
N ALA A 6 1.03 -21.02 5.91
CA ALA A 6 1.43 -21.48 4.58
C ALA A 6 2.96 -21.50 4.36
N TYR A 7 3.71 -20.67 5.08
CA TYR A 7 5.17 -20.57 4.92
C TYR A 7 5.95 -21.59 5.73
N GLY A 8 5.51 -21.91 6.95
CA GLY A 8 6.27 -22.75 7.89
C GLY A 8 5.84 -24.22 7.98
N PHE A 9 4.88 -24.68 7.17
CA PHE A 9 4.36 -26.06 7.25
C PHE A 9 5.45 -27.14 7.06
N ASP A 10 6.50 -26.86 6.27
CA ASP A 10 7.58 -27.81 5.98
C ASP A 10 8.94 -27.49 6.66
N LYS A 11 9.06 -26.40 7.41
CA LYS A 11 10.35 -26.02 8.02
C LYS A 11 10.50 -26.63 9.42
N LYS A 12 11.47 -27.55 9.58
CA LYS A 12 11.85 -28.17 10.86
C LYS A 12 13.14 -27.58 11.45
N ASP A 13 13.38 -26.29 11.25
CA ASP A 13 14.64 -25.62 11.57
C ASP A 13 14.65 -24.95 12.95
N GLY A 14 14.22 -25.67 13.99
CA GLY A 14 14.17 -25.14 15.37
C GLY A 14 13.21 -23.98 15.58
N GLU A 15 13.34 -23.30 16.72
CA GLU A 15 12.54 -22.13 17.09
C GLU A 15 12.94 -20.91 16.24
N LYS A 16 11.96 -20.20 15.68
CA LYS A 16 12.15 -18.98 14.89
C LYS A 16 11.13 -17.91 15.21
N ASN A 17 11.60 -16.67 15.33
CA ASN A 17 10.80 -15.47 15.43
C ASN A 17 10.52 -14.88 14.04
N ILE A 18 9.25 -14.76 13.69
CA ILE A 18 8.79 -14.31 12.37
C ILE A 18 7.92 -13.08 12.51
N LEU A 19 8.30 -12.01 11.80
CA LEU A 19 7.45 -10.84 11.63
C LEU A 19 6.65 -10.98 10.34
N VAL A 20 5.32 -11.06 10.44
CA VAL A 20 4.44 -10.96 9.28
C VAL A 20 4.03 -9.51 9.10
N PHE A 21 4.31 -8.97 7.92
CA PHE A 21 3.92 -7.63 7.51
C PHE A 21 2.88 -7.74 6.39
N ASP A 22 1.62 -7.43 6.67
CA ASP A 22 0.52 -7.52 5.71
C ASP A 22 -0.01 -6.12 5.36
N LEU A 23 0.28 -5.65 4.14
CA LEU A 23 -0.25 -4.39 3.62
C LEU A 23 -1.17 -4.67 2.44
N GLY A 24 -2.47 -4.65 2.73
CA GLY A 24 -3.53 -4.97 1.79
C GLY A 24 -4.05 -3.76 1.02
N GLY A 25 -5.30 -3.89 0.55
CA GLY A 25 -6.03 -2.82 -0.15
C GLY A 25 -6.59 -1.76 0.79
N GLY A 26 -6.99 -2.12 2.01
CA GLY A 26 -7.58 -1.17 2.97
C GLY A 26 -7.08 -1.31 4.41
N THR A 27 -6.30 -2.34 4.71
CA THR A 27 -5.75 -2.56 6.05
C THR A 27 -4.26 -2.82 6.01
N PHE A 28 -3.62 -2.44 7.10
CA PHE A 28 -2.26 -2.78 7.45
C PHE A 28 -2.30 -3.59 8.73
N ASP A 29 -1.75 -4.80 8.70
CA ASP A 29 -1.65 -5.67 9.86
C ASP A 29 -0.21 -6.13 10.01
N VAL A 30 0.26 -6.20 11.25
CA VAL A 30 1.59 -6.72 11.57
C VAL A 30 1.49 -7.64 12.78
N SER A 31 2.15 -8.79 12.69
CA SER A 31 2.13 -9.78 13.76
C SER A 31 3.52 -10.35 14.00
N MET A 32 3.88 -10.54 15.26
CA MET A 32 5.03 -11.33 15.67
C MET A 32 4.57 -12.75 15.98
N LEU A 33 5.23 -13.73 15.36
CA LEU A 33 4.96 -15.14 15.58
C LEU A 33 6.23 -15.86 16.00
N VAL A 34 6.06 -16.90 16.80
CA VAL A 34 7.09 -17.91 17.04
C VAL A 34 6.65 -19.18 16.31
N ILE A 35 7.58 -19.78 15.57
CA ILE A 35 7.43 -21.13 15.06
C ILE A 35 8.38 -22.03 15.84
N ASP A 36 7.85 -23.08 16.44
CA ASP A 36 8.66 -24.18 16.96
C ASP A 36 8.06 -25.52 16.51
N ASN A 37 8.87 -26.33 15.82
CA ASN A 37 8.48 -27.65 15.33
C ASN A 37 7.13 -27.70 14.55
N GLY A 38 6.86 -26.65 13.77
CA GLY A 38 5.63 -26.52 12.97
C GLY A 38 4.40 -26.02 13.75
N VAL A 39 4.54 -25.76 15.06
CA VAL A 39 3.52 -25.07 15.87
C VAL A 39 3.74 -23.57 15.76
N PHE A 40 2.67 -22.85 15.45
CA PHE A 40 2.69 -21.39 15.33
C PHE A 40 2.00 -20.76 16.53
N GLU A 41 2.70 -19.87 17.22
CA GLU A 41 2.15 -19.05 18.28
C GLU A 41 2.21 -17.57 17.87
N VAL A 42 1.10 -16.84 18.05
CA VAL A 42 1.07 -15.39 17.84
C VAL A 42 1.42 -14.72 19.16
N ILE A 43 2.55 -14.03 19.20
CA ILE A 43 3.04 -13.35 20.41
C ILE A 43 2.41 -11.97 20.54
N ALA A 44 2.34 -11.23 19.44
CA ALA A 44 1.78 -9.89 19.41
C ALA A 44 1.19 -9.58 18.04
N THR A 45 0.16 -8.74 18.00
CA THR A 45 -0.43 -8.24 16.76
C THR A 45 -0.85 -6.79 16.92
N ASN A 46 -0.66 -6.00 15.86
CA ASN A 46 -1.11 -4.62 15.78
C ASN A 46 -1.44 -4.30 14.31
N GLY A 47 -1.96 -3.10 14.05
CA GLY A 47 -2.33 -2.71 12.70
C GLY A 47 -3.06 -1.38 12.63
N ASP A 48 -3.43 -1.01 11.41
CA ASP A 48 -4.26 0.14 11.07
C ASP A 48 -5.33 -0.32 10.07
N THR A 49 -6.58 -0.32 10.51
CA THR A 49 -7.74 -0.79 9.72
C THR A 49 -8.18 0.19 8.63
N HIS A 50 -7.49 1.32 8.49
CA HIS A 50 -7.77 2.38 7.52
C HIS A 50 -6.47 2.84 6.85
N LEU A 51 -5.63 1.88 6.48
CA LEU A 51 -4.37 2.11 5.79
C LEU A 51 -4.11 0.98 4.79
N GLY A 52 -4.17 1.28 3.50
CA GLY A 52 -3.82 0.32 2.47
C GLY A 52 -3.69 0.92 1.08
N GLY A 53 -3.71 0.05 0.07
CA GLY A 53 -3.56 0.41 -1.33
C GLY A 53 -4.55 1.45 -1.84
N GLU A 54 -5.79 1.46 -1.34
CA GLU A 54 -6.83 2.41 -1.73
C GLU A 54 -6.53 3.82 -1.21
N ASP A 55 -5.93 3.97 -0.03
CA ASP A 55 -5.49 5.28 0.47
C ASP A 55 -4.44 5.89 -0.46
N PHE A 56 -3.52 5.07 -0.97
CA PHE A 56 -2.51 5.52 -1.93
C PHE A 56 -3.13 5.94 -3.28
N ASP A 57 -4.15 5.20 -3.74
CA ASP A 57 -4.90 5.57 -4.94
C ASP A 57 -5.67 6.87 -4.74
N ASN A 58 -6.28 7.06 -3.57
CA ASN A 58 -7.01 8.28 -3.25
C ASN A 58 -6.08 9.50 -3.22
N ARG A 59 -4.86 9.39 -2.68
CA ARG A 59 -3.85 10.47 -2.74
C ARG A 59 -3.48 10.85 -4.17
N LEU A 60 -3.33 9.86 -5.04
CA LEU A 60 -3.10 10.12 -6.46
C LEU A 60 -4.30 10.79 -7.12
N VAL A 61 -5.52 10.32 -6.89
CA VAL A 61 -6.73 10.93 -7.45
C VAL A 61 -6.87 12.39 -6.99
N GLU A 62 -6.63 12.70 -5.71
CA GLU A 62 -6.65 14.07 -5.19
C GLU A 62 -5.62 14.97 -5.91
N TYR A 63 -4.42 14.45 -6.18
CA TYR A 63 -3.39 15.15 -6.93
C TYR A 63 -3.82 15.40 -8.39
N LEU A 64 -4.32 14.38 -9.08
CA LEU A 64 -4.74 14.48 -10.48
C LEU A 64 -5.93 15.44 -10.66
N LEU A 65 -6.89 15.43 -9.74
CA LEU A 65 -8.01 16.38 -9.77
C LEU A 65 -7.54 17.84 -9.65
N LYS A 66 -6.53 18.10 -8.80
CA LYS A 66 -5.92 19.43 -8.68
C LYS A 66 -5.16 19.80 -9.95
N ASP A 67 -4.39 18.87 -10.52
CA ASP A 67 -3.61 19.10 -11.73
C ASP A 67 -4.51 19.39 -12.94
N ILE A 68 -5.59 18.61 -13.14
CA ILE A 68 -6.60 18.86 -14.18
C ILE A 68 -7.21 20.26 -14.05
N ARG A 69 -7.56 20.66 -12.82
CA ARG A 69 -8.13 21.99 -12.55
C ARG A 69 -7.14 23.11 -12.90
N ILE A 70 -5.85 22.91 -12.65
CA ILE A 70 -4.81 23.89 -12.97
C ILE A 70 -4.57 23.97 -14.48
N GLN A 71 -4.41 22.83 -15.15
CA GLN A 71 -4.04 22.75 -16.57
C GLN A 71 -5.21 23.09 -17.51
N HIS A 72 -6.38 22.52 -17.26
CA HIS A 72 -7.53 22.62 -18.16
C HIS A 72 -8.60 23.61 -17.68
N LYS A 73 -8.44 24.20 -16.50
CA LYS A 73 -9.40 25.16 -15.90
C LYS A 73 -10.81 24.59 -15.71
N VAL A 74 -10.95 23.26 -15.65
CA VAL A 74 -12.22 22.55 -15.40
C VAL A 74 -12.22 21.84 -14.05
N ASP A 75 -13.36 21.80 -13.38
CA ASP A 75 -13.53 21.03 -12.15
C ASP A 75 -14.35 19.76 -12.43
N VAL A 76 -13.67 18.61 -12.42
CA VAL A 76 -14.28 17.29 -12.64
C VAL A 76 -14.52 16.52 -11.35
N SER A 77 -14.26 17.11 -10.18
CA SER A 77 -14.35 16.42 -8.87
C SER A 77 -15.76 15.91 -8.54
N LYS A 78 -16.80 16.55 -9.09
CA LYS A 78 -18.20 16.16 -8.91
C LYS A 78 -18.69 15.16 -9.98
N ARG A 79 -17.89 14.90 -11.02
CA ARG A 79 -18.24 14.01 -12.13
C ARG A 79 -17.85 12.57 -11.78
N LYS A 80 -18.79 11.82 -11.20
CA LYS A 80 -18.55 10.46 -10.68
C LYS A 80 -17.91 9.51 -11.71
N ASN A 81 -18.35 9.58 -12.97
CA ASN A 81 -17.79 8.79 -14.07
C ASN A 81 -16.30 9.10 -14.32
N ILE A 82 -15.92 10.38 -14.31
CA ILE A 82 -14.53 10.82 -14.50
C ILE A 82 -13.67 10.42 -13.30
N VAL A 83 -14.18 10.62 -12.08
CA VAL A 83 -13.47 10.23 -10.85
C VAL A 83 -13.23 8.72 -10.79
N GLN A 84 -14.18 7.90 -11.23
CA GLN A 84 -14.00 6.45 -11.33
C GLN A 84 -12.92 6.06 -12.34
N ARG A 85 -12.88 6.70 -13.51
CA ARG A 85 -11.83 6.48 -14.52
C ARG A 85 -10.46 6.90 -13.98
N LEU A 86 -10.38 8.05 -13.32
CA LEU A 86 -9.15 8.51 -12.65
C LEU A 86 -8.67 7.52 -11.60
N ARG A 87 -9.56 6.97 -10.77
CA ARG A 87 -9.19 5.97 -9.76
C ARG A 87 -8.58 4.72 -10.40
N ARG A 88 -9.16 4.22 -11.49
CA ARG A 88 -8.63 3.06 -12.22
C ARG A 88 -7.24 3.34 -12.81
N GLU A 89 -7.05 4.48 -13.46
CA GLU A 89 -5.74 4.81 -14.04
C GLU A 89 -4.70 5.14 -12.96
N ALA A 90 -5.11 5.72 -11.81
CA ALA A 90 -4.26 5.91 -10.65
C ALA A 90 -3.76 4.58 -10.07
N GLU A 91 -4.65 3.59 -9.90
CA GLU A 91 -4.26 2.25 -9.43
C GLU A 91 -3.27 1.58 -10.41
N LYS A 92 -3.53 1.69 -11.71
CA LYS A 92 -2.65 1.18 -12.77
C LYS A 92 -1.29 1.87 -12.74
N ALA A 93 -1.26 3.19 -12.56
CA ALA A 93 -0.04 3.97 -12.43
C ALA A 93 0.75 3.55 -11.18
N LYS A 94 0.10 3.44 -10.01
CA LYS A 94 0.69 2.93 -8.76
C LYS A 94 1.37 1.57 -8.98
N ARG A 95 0.64 0.59 -9.55
CA ARG A 95 1.18 -0.74 -9.86
C ARG A 95 2.37 -0.69 -10.83
N THR A 96 2.37 0.26 -11.76
CA THR A 96 3.48 0.47 -12.70
C THR A 96 4.69 1.07 -11.99
N LEU A 97 4.47 2.03 -11.09
CA LEU A 97 5.51 2.72 -10.33
C LEU A 97 6.22 1.81 -9.33
N SER A 98 5.58 0.73 -8.85
CA SER A 98 6.25 -0.36 -8.11
C SER A 98 7.42 -0.99 -8.89
N LYS A 99 7.43 -0.90 -10.23
CA LYS A 99 8.46 -1.52 -11.08
C LYS A 99 9.24 -0.53 -11.93
N ARG A 100 8.67 0.64 -12.21
CA ARG A 100 9.26 1.67 -13.09
C ARG A 100 9.36 3.01 -12.36
N HIS A 101 10.23 3.90 -12.85
CA HIS A 101 10.40 5.24 -12.26
C HIS A 101 9.32 6.24 -12.71
N GLN A 102 8.54 5.91 -13.74
CA GLN A 102 7.49 6.78 -14.27
C GLN A 102 6.31 5.96 -14.83
N ALA A 103 5.13 6.56 -14.84
CA ALA A 103 3.91 6.02 -15.43
C ALA A 103 3.11 7.16 -16.09
N THR A 104 2.58 6.90 -17.29
CA THR A 104 1.69 7.83 -17.98
C THR A 104 0.25 7.55 -17.58
N ILE A 105 -0.50 8.60 -17.30
CA ILE A 105 -1.93 8.57 -16.97
C ILE A 105 -2.65 9.36 -18.05
N GLU A 106 -3.66 8.73 -18.65
CA GLU A 106 -4.44 9.30 -19.75
C GLU A 106 -5.93 9.14 -19.46
N ILE A 107 -6.69 10.22 -19.62
CA ILE A 107 -8.14 10.28 -19.47
C ILE A 107 -8.72 11.13 -20.60
N ASP A 108 -9.44 10.49 -21.51
CA ASP A 108 -10.17 11.18 -22.57
C ASP A 108 -11.49 11.79 -22.06
N ASN A 109 -12.05 12.75 -22.80
CA ASN A 109 -13.42 13.26 -22.61
C ASN A 109 -13.69 13.71 -21.17
N LEU A 110 -12.89 14.64 -20.64
CA LEU A 110 -13.09 15.22 -19.30
C LEU A 110 -14.35 16.10 -19.21
N THR A 111 -14.76 16.69 -20.32
CA THR A 111 -15.87 17.63 -20.45
C THR A 111 -17.07 17.00 -21.16
N ASP A 112 -18.27 17.58 -21.00
CA ASP A 112 -19.50 17.00 -21.57
C ASP A 112 -19.56 17.08 -23.11
N ASP A 113 -18.83 18.03 -23.69
CA ASP A 113 -18.62 18.16 -25.12
C ASP A 113 -17.51 17.24 -25.64
N GLU A 114 -16.89 16.44 -24.77
CA GLU A 114 -15.85 15.45 -25.09
C GLU A 114 -14.61 16.02 -25.80
N THR A 115 -14.34 17.31 -25.64
CA THR A 115 -13.23 17.99 -26.36
C THR A 115 -11.91 17.99 -25.60
N VAL A 116 -11.94 17.75 -24.27
CA VAL A 116 -10.76 17.87 -23.41
C VAL A 116 -10.23 16.51 -22.97
N ASN A 117 -9.03 16.16 -23.43
CA ASN A 117 -8.27 15.01 -22.96
C ASN A 117 -7.17 15.44 -21.98
N TYR A 118 -6.85 14.58 -21.03
CA TYR A 118 -5.79 14.79 -20.05
C TYR A 118 -4.75 13.70 -20.15
N VAL A 119 -3.49 14.10 -20.26
CA VAL A 119 -2.34 13.21 -20.26
C VAL A 119 -1.28 13.80 -19.34
N THR A 120 -0.81 13.00 -18.39
CA THR A 120 0.29 13.40 -17.49
C THR A 120 1.27 12.26 -17.28
N THR A 121 2.50 12.60 -16.92
CA THR A 121 3.50 11.62 -16.48
C THR A 121 3.74 11.78 -14.98
N LEU A 122 3.43 10.73 -14.23
CA LEU A 122 3.68 10.64 -12.80
C LEU A 122 5.01 9.92 -12.56
N THR A 123 5.89 10.48 -11.73
CA THR A 123 7.14 9.84 -11.31
C THR A 123 6.97 9.09 -10.00
N ARG A 124 7.83 8.08 -9.77
CA ARG A 124 7.87 7.34 -8.49
C ARG A 124 8.15 8.28 -7.32
N ALA A 125 9.10 9.21 -7.49
CA ALA A 125 9.43 10.19 -6.46
C ALA A 125 8.20 11.05 -6.09
N LYS A 126 7.37 11.47 -7.07
CA LYS A 126 6.14 12.20 -6.77
C LYS A 126 5.11 11.34 -6.06
N PHE A 127 4.96 10.08 -6.45
CA PHE A 127 4.10 9.12 -5.75
C PHE A 127 4.54 8.93 -4.29
N GLU A 128 5.83 8.77 -4.02
CA GLU A 128 6.37 8.63 -2.67
C GLU A 128 6.15 9.90 -1.83
N GLU A 129 6.36 11.08 -2.42
CA GLU A 129 6.10 12.37 -1.78
C GLU A 129 4.62 12.50 -1.36
N LEU A 130 3.69 12.14 -2.25
CA LEU A 130 2.25 12.23 -2.01
C LEU A 130 1.76 11.29 -0.91
N ASN A 131 2.47 10.20 -0.65
CA ASN A 131 2.10 9.14 0.29
C ASN A 131 2.99 9.06 1.53
N MET A 132 3.92 10.01 1.70
CA MET A 132 4.87 10.00 2.81
C MET A 132 4.18 9.97 4.18
N LYS A 133 3.02 10.63 4.31
CA LYS A 133 2.23 10.63 5.54
C LYS A 133 1.62 9.26 5.82
N GLU A 134 1.18 8.54 4.80
CA GLU A 134 0.58 7.22 4.91
C GLU A 134 1.65 6.17 5.20
N PHE A 135 2.82 6.27 4.56
CA PHE A 135 3.95 5.40 4.86
C PHE A 135 4.46 5.58 6.28
N SER A 136 4.43 6.80 6.83
CA SER A 136 4.89 7.03 8.20
C SER A 136 3.98 6.38 9.24
N ARG A 137 2.67 6.21 8.96
CA ARG A 137 1.70 5.52 9.84
C ARG A 137 2.05 4.05 10.09
N ILE A 138 2.81 3.42 9.18
CA ILE A 138 3.26 2.03 9.31
C ILE A 138 4.18 1.84 10.54
N ASN A 139 4.92 2.88 10.92
CA ASN A 139 5.92 2.79 11.99
C ASN A 139 5.32 2.52 13.36
N ASP A 140 4.12 3.04 13.65
CA ASP A 140 3.55 2.96 14.99
C ASP A 140 3.08 1.53 15.33
N PRO A 141 2.32 0.82 14.46
CA PRO A 141 2.01 -0.59 14.69
C PRO A 141 3.26 -1.47 14.73
N LEU A 142 4.27 -1.20 13.89
CA LEU A 142 5.54 -1.94 13.91
C LEU A 142 6.25 -1.84 15.25
N LYS A 143 6.36 -0.63 15.82
CA LYS A 143 6.99 -0.43 17.13
C LYS A 143 6.20 -1.14 18.22
N ARG A 144 4.87 -1.01 18.23
CA ARG A 144 4.00 -1.64 19.22
C ARG A 144 4.11 -3.16 19.21
N VAL A 145 4.13 -3.79 18.03
CA VAL A 145 4.32 -5.26 17.94
C VAL A 145 5.65 -5.69 18.53
N LEU A 146 6.73 -4.94 18.30
CA LEU A 146 8.03 -5.26 18.88
C LEU A 146 8.01 -5.12 20.40
N ASP A 147 7.46 -4.01 20.91
CA ASP A 147 7.36 -3.74 22.35
C ASP A 147 6.49 -4.79 23.06
N ASP A 148 5.33 -5.12 22.49
CA ASP A 148 4.40 -6.11 23.04
C ASP A 148 4.97 -7.54 22.98
N SER A 149 5.74 -7.85 21.94
CA SER A 149 6.45 -9.14 21.82
C SER A 149 7.66 -9.26 22.76
N LYS A 150 8.15 -8.15 23.31
CA LYS A 150 9.38 -8.04 24.11
C LYS A 150 10.63 -8.53 23.37
N LEU A 151 10.59 -8.59 22.05
CA LEU A 151 11.72 -8.96 21.20
C LEU A 151 12.42 -7.72 20.65
N LYS A 152 13.73 -7.79 20.51
CA LYS A 152 14.54 -6.81 19.79
C LYS A 152 14.47 -7.11 18.29
N LYS A 153 14.70 -6.07 17.49
CA LYS A 153 14.80 -6.22 16.02
C LYS A 153 15.85 -7.24 15.57
N SER A 154 16.92 -7.40 16.34
CA SER A 154 18.00 -8.37 16.07
C SER A 154 17.60 -9.82 16.32
N GLU A 155 16.48 -10.06 17.00
CA GLU A 155 15.97 -11.40 17.34
C GLU A 155 14.92 -11.88 16.33
N ILE A 156 14.60 -11.08 15.30
CA ILE A 156 13.69 -11.47 14.22
C ILE A 156 14.49 -12.25 13.18
N ASP A 157 14.14 -13.51 12.99
CA ASP A 157 14.83 -14.39 12.05
C ASP A 157 14.35 -14.18 10.61
N GLU A 158 13.04 -14.02 10.43
CA GLU A 158 12.43 -13.92 9.11
C GLU A 158 11.33 -12.84 9.07
N VAL A 159 11.23 -12.12 7.94
CA VAL A 159 10.16 -11.15 7.68
C VAL A 159 9.36 -11.62 6.47
N ILE A 160 8.04 -11.78 6.64
CA ILE A 160 7.14 -12.24 5.60
C ILE A 160 6.32 -11.08 5.05
N LEU A 161 6.59 -10.80 3.77
CA LEU A 161 5.87 -9.92 2.83
C LEU A 161 4.46 -10.39 2.47
N VAL A 162 3.36 -9.83 3.01
CA VAL A 162 1.98 -10.22 2.64
C VAL A 162 1.17 -9.02 2.14
N GLY A 163 0.22 -9.26 1.23
CA GLY A 163 -0.67 -8.22 0.73
C GLY A 163 -0.12 -7.48 -0.49
N GLY A 164 -1.01 -7.09 -1.40
CA GLY A 164 -0.63 -6.56 -2.72
C GLY A 164 0.18 -5.26 -2.67
N SER A 165 -0.02 -4.45 -1.64
CA SER A 165 0.61 -3.14 -1.50
C SER A 165 2.04 -3.23 -0.96
N THR A 166 2.50 -4.38 -0.46
CA THR A 166 3.93 -4.61 -0.13
C THR A 166 4.85 -4.66 -1.34
N ARG A 167 4.28 -4.67 -2.56
CA ARG A 167 5.05 -4.58 -3.81
C ARG A 167 5.49 -3.16 -4.14
N ILE A 168 5.03 -2.16 -3.39
CA ILE A 168 5.40 -0.75 -3.53
C ILE A 168 6.84 -0.55 -3.07
#